data_AF-A0A523DNS0-F1
#
_entry.id   AF-A0A523DNS0-F1
#
_cell.length_a   1.000
_cell.length_b   1.000
_cell.length_c   1.000
_cell.angle_alpha   90.00
_cell.angle_beta   90.00
_cell.angle_gamma   90.00
#
_symmetry.space_group_name_H-M   'P 1'
#
loop_
_entity.id
_entity.type
_entity.pdbx_description
1 polymer ?
#
loop_
_entity_poly.entity_id
_entity_poly.type
_entity_poly.pdbx_seq_one_letter_code
_entity_poly.pdbx_strand_id
1 'polypeptide(L)'
;MALALLPGAVAGRGGLDPERLPADWRTLTVAGTEIHFPPSAASLAEGLARAVPAVRGRVARALGTDPASPVDVILVPRDSDKARQADVPSAPHWAAGFTVPGSGVLYIRTGALGVYPDRDATSIFAHELGHAELGRVAGPARLPRWFEEGTCMVLARPWDLRDSWSLTLAVLFYDPAAVLSHQQGFPRDASAARAAYAQSFAFVEWLAQRRGGTIALGRVARRVGGGQPFATAFSLEFAMTPETAVRAWRISMGRWYRTVSMMTSTTTMWVAMVLLLAVGAVGQRRRRRRILERWALEDGADAADDRPIKPH
;
A
#
# COMPACT_ATOMS: atom_id res chain seq x y z
N MET A 1 4.90 8.56 7.66
CA MET A 1 5.64 8.70 8.93
C MET A 1 6.45 7.42 9.04
N ALA A 2 7.77 7.55 9.12
CA ALA A 2 8.85 6.57 8.94
C ALA A 2 8.92 5.33 9.88
N LEU A 3 8.85 4.10 9.37
CA LEU A 3 9.37 2.93 10.10
C LEU A 3 10.69 3.30 10.79
N ALA A 4 10.71 3.39 12.13
CA ALA A 4 11.93 3.80 12.81
C ALA A 4 12.87 2.62 12.80
N LEU A 5 13.89 2.73 11.95
CA LEU A 5 15.10 1.96 12.14
C LEU A 5 15.77 2.54 13.38
N LEU A 6 15.64 1.85 14.52
CA LEU A 6 16.34 2.21 15.73
C LEU A 6 17.85 1.99 15.53
N PRO A 7 18.69 3.01 15.79
CA PRO A 7 20.14 2.80 15.85
C PRO A 7 20.48 2.18 17.22
N GLY A 8 21.16 1.03 17.19
CA GLY A 8 21.72 0.41 18.38
C GLY A 8 20.93 -0.79 18.90
N ALA A 9 21.06 -1.93 18.23
CA ALA A 9 20.92 -3.24 18.86
C ALA A 9 22.07 -4.10 18.36
N VAL A 10 22.84 -4.66 19.30
CA VAL A 10 23.99 -5.51 19.04
C VAL A 10 23.56 -6.70 18.19
N ALA A 11 24.33 -6.99 17.13
CA ALA A 11 24.16 -8.17 16.30
C ALA A 11 24.50 -9.45 17.09
N GLY A 12 23.53 -9.94 17.86
CA GLY A 12 23.50 -11.30 18.36
C GLY A 12 22.81 -12.22 17.34
N ARG A 13 23.28 -13.46 17.23
CA ARG A 13 22.61 -14.52 16.46
C ARG A 13 21.11 -14.56 16.84
N GLY A 14 20.26 -14.74 15.84
CA GLY A 14 18.80 -14.60 15.94
C GLY A 14 18.15 -15.40 17.06
N GLY A 15 16.93 -14.99 17.38
CA GLY A 15 16.12 -15.48 18.47
C GLY A 15 15.99 -14.39 19.53
N LEU A 16 14.79 -13.82 19.65
CA LEU A 16 14.39 -13.22 20.92
C LEU A 16 14.70 -14.20 22.06
N ASP A 17 15.26 -13.68 23.15
CA ASP A 17 15.37 -14.48 24.37
C ASP A 17 13.95 -14.75 24.91
N PRO A 18 13.45 -16.00 24.85
CA PRO A 18 12.08 -16.32 25.23
C PRO A 18 11.79 -16.02 26.69
N GLU A 19 12.83 -16.00 27.55
CA GLU A 19 12.71 -15.67 28.97
C GLU A 19 12.34 -14.20 29.21
N ARG A 20 12.46 -13.35 28.19
CA ARG A 20 12.05 -11.94 28.25
C ARG A 20 10.57 -11.73 27.94
N LEU A 21 9.86 -12.74 27.45
CA LEU A 21 8.42 -12.63 27.19
C LEU A 21 7.62 -12.82 28.48
N PRO A 22 6.50 -12.09 28.67
CA PRO A 22 5.67 -12.27 29.87
C PRO A 22 5.11 -13.69 29.96
N ALA A 23 5.07 -14.25 31.17
CA ALA A 23 4.74 -15.66 31.41
C ALA A 23 3.34 -16.09 30.92
N ASP A 24 2.40 -15.16 30.74
CA ASP A 24 1.06 -15.45 30.23
C ASP A 24 0.97 -15.48 28.69
N TRP A 25 2.06 -15.17 27.99
CA TRP A 25 2.10 -15.18 26.54
C TRP A 25 2.21 -16.60 25.99
N ARG A 26 1.71 -16.77 24.77
CA ARG A 26 1.70 -18.03 24.04
C ARG A 26 2.50 -17.89 22.75
N THR A 27 3.00 -19.02 22.25
CA THR A 27 3.73 -19.10 20.98
C THR A 27 3.01 -20.03 20.01
N LEU A 28 2.86 -19.60 18.77
CA LEU A 28 2.44 -20.44 17.64
C LEU A 28 3.59 -20.56 16.64
N THR A 29 3.97 -21.79 16.30
CA THR A 29 5.04 -22.04 15.32
C THR A 29 4.45 -22.49 14.00
N VAL A 30 4.78 -21.79 12.92
CA VAL A 30 4.32 -22.12 11.55
C VAL A 30 5.37 -21.76 10.52
N ALA A 31 5.75 -22.72 9.66
CA ALA A 31 6.69 -22.52 8.55
C ALA A 31 7.99 -21.77 8.95
N GLY A 32 8.62 -22.16 10.07
CA GLY A 32 9.84 -21.53 10.59
C GLY A 32 9.64 -20.12 11.15
N THR A 33 8.41 -19.73 11.45
CA THR A 33 8.05 -18.49 12.15
C THR A 33 7.44 -18.79 13.50
N GLU A 34 7.95 -18.15 14.55
CA GLU A 34 7.38 -18.18 15.89
C GLU A 34 6.57 -16.89 16.12
N ILE A 35 5.28 -17.03 16.42
CA ILE A 35 4.40 -15.89 16.72
C ILE A 35 4.14 -15.89 18.22
N HIS A 36 4.66 -14.89 18.92
CA HIS A 36 4.47 -14.67 20.35
C HIS A 36 3.37 -13.64 20.59
N PHE A 37 2.40 -13.97 21.43
CA PHE A 37 1.23 -13.13 21.65
C PHE A 37 0.62 -13.28 23.05
N PRO A 38 0.03 -12.21 23.61
CA PRO A 38 -0.80 -12.30 24.80
C PRO A 38 -2.12 -13.02 24.51
N PRO A 39 -2.81 -13.61 25.50
CA PRO A 39 -4.10 -14.29 25.30
C PRO A 39 -5.15 -13.44 24.58
N SER A 40 -5.14 -12.12 24.78
CA SER A 40 -6.04 -11.17 24.12
C SER A 40 -5.85 -11.06 22.61
N ALA A 41 -4.73 -11.53 22.05
CA ALA A 41 -4.41 -11.48 20.63
C ALA A 41 -4.47 -12.85 19.94
N ALA A 42 -5.03 -13.87 20.59
CA ALA A 42 -5.07 -15.25 20.07
C ALA A 42 -5.70 -15.36 18.67
N SER A 43 -6.89 -14.76 18.46
CA SER A 43 -7.56 -14.81 17.15
C SER A 43 -6.76 -14.12 16.04
N LEU A 44 -6.02 -13.06 16.38
CA LEU A 44 -5.15 -12.37 15.44
C LEU A 44 -3.93 -13.23 15.09
N ALA A 45 -3.32 -13.88 16.08
CA ALA A 45 -2.19 -14.78 15.90
C ALA A 45 -2.56 -15.98 15.02
N GLU A 46 -3.72 -16.60 15.26
CA GLU A 46 -4.24 -17.69 14.43
C GLU A 46 -4.55 -17.24 12.99
N GLY A 47 -5.12 -16.04 12.83
CA GLY A 47 -5.37 -15.43 11.53
C GLY A 47 -4.07 -15.21 10.74
N LEU A 48 -3.07 -14.63 11.40
CA LEU A 48 -1.75 -14.41 10.82
C LEU A 48 -1.06 -15.74 10.49
N ALA A 49 -1.10 -16.72 11.39
CA ALA A 49 -0.47 -18.02 11.20
C ALA A 49 -0.92 -18.74 9.92
N ARG A 50 -2.22 -18.61 9.56
CA ARG A 50 -2.74 -19.14 8.29
C ARG A 50 -2.12 -18.48 7.06
N ALA A 51 -1.77 -17.20 7.14
CA ALA A 51 -1.19 -16.45 6.03
C ALA A 51 0.34 -16.60 5.93
N VAL A 52 1.03 -16.96 7.03
CA VAL A 52 2.50 -17.03 7.10
C VAL A 52 3.11 -17.83 5.95
N PRO A 53 2.72 -19.09 5.65
CA PRO A 53 3.39 -19.89 4.63
C PRO A 53 3.36 -19.24 3.24
N ALA A 54 2.22 -18.67 2.87
CA ALA A 54 2.04 -18.00 1.58
C ALA A 54 2.87 -16.71 1.50
N VAL A 55 2.85 -15.90 2.56
CA VAL A 55 3.63 -14.64 2.62
C VAL A 55 5.11 -14.93 2.57
N ARG A 56 5.62 -15.88 3.38
CA ARG A 56 7.02 -16.29 3.39
C ARG A 56 7.47 -16.77 2.03
N GLY A 57 6.72 -17.66 1.39
CA GLY A 57 7.06 -18.18 0.07
C GLY A 57 7.12 -17.07 -1.00
N ARG A 58 6.19 -16.10 -0.94
CA ARG A 58 6.19 -14.95 -1.85
C ARG A 58 7.39 -14.03 -1.64
N VAL A 59 7.69 -13.65 -0.39
CA VAL A 59 8.81 -12.76 -0.06
C VAL A 59 10.15 -13.43 -0.39
N ALA A 60 10.32 -14.69 0.01
CA ALA A 60 11.52 -15.46 -0.27
C ALA A 60 11.78 -15.60 -1.78
N ARG A 61 10.73 -15.86 -2.58
CA ARG A 61 10.86 -15.91 -4.04
C ARG A 61 11.27 -14.57 -4.64
N ALA A 62 10.68 -13.47 -4.17
CA ALA A 62 11.00 -12.13 -4.66
C ALA A 62 12.43 -11.72 -4.31
N LEU A 63 12.86 -11.96 -3.07
CA LEU A 63 14.16 -11.52 -2.56
C LEU A 63 15.28 -12.55 -2.78
N GLY A 64 14.93 -13.75 -3.24
CA GLY A 64 15.87 -14.86 -3.44
C GLY A 64 16.51 -15.32 -2.14
N THR A 65 15.71 -15.42 -1.09
CA THR A 65 16.14 -15.88 0.24
C THR A 65 15.58 -17.26 0.56
N ASP A 66 16.11 -17.87 1.63
CA ASP A 66 15.60 -19.14 2.13
C ASP A 66 14.31 -18.92 2.96
N PRO A 67 13.15 -19.44 2.52
CA PRO A 67 11.90 -19.35 3.27
C PRO A 67 11.90 -20.14 4.58
N ALA A 68 12.96 -20.88 4.92
CA ALA A 68 13.11 -21.57 6.20
C ALA A 68 13.86 -20.75 7.26
N SER A 69 14.42 -19.57 6.89
CA SER A 69 15.15 -18.72 7.84
C SER A 69 14.31 -18.43 9.10
N PRO A 70 14.83 -18.56 10.33
CA PRO A 70 14.03 -18.28 11.53
C PRO A 70 13.50 -16.84 11.55
N VAL A 71 12.23 -16.68 11.93
CA VAL A 71 11.57 -15.38 12.09
C VAL A 71 10.73 -15.40 13.35
N ASP A 72 10.93 -14.44 14.23
CA ASP A 72 10.10 -14.25 15.41
C ASP A 72 9.15 -13.07 15.18
N VAL A 73 7.89 -13.21 15.54
CA VAL A 73 6.85 -12.20 15.44
C VAL A 73 6.27 -11.94 16.83
N ILE A 74 6.44 -10.74 17.35
CA ILE A 74 5.85 -10.30 18.61
C ILE A 74 4.60 -9.47 18.32
N LEU A 75 3.43 -9.95 18.77
CA LEU A 75 2.18 -9.19 18.75
C LEU A 75 2.08 -8.29 19.99
N VAL A 76 2.34 -7.00 19.81
CA VAL A 76 2.40 -6.00 20.89
C VAL A 76 1.02 -5.33 21.09
N PRO A 77 0.35 -5.51 22.23
CA PRO A 77 -0.90 -4.82 22.52
C PRO A 77 -0.72 -3.31 22.78
N ARG A 78 -1.76 -2.52 22.45
CA ARG A 78 -1.76 -1.05 22.39
C ARG A 78 -1.33 -0.35 23.69
N ASP A 79 -1.79 -0.87 24.83
CA ASP A 79 -1.75 -0.17 26.13
C ASP A 79 -0.97 -0.92 27.22
N SER A 80 -0.14 -1.91 26.88
CA SER A 80 0.42 -2.74 27.94
C SER A 80 1.73 -2.19 28.51
N ASP A 81 1.79 -2.04 29.83
CA ASP A 81 3.05 -2.10 30.61
C ASP A 81 3.87 -3.35 30.25
N LYS A 82 3.22 -4.39 29.71
CA LYS A 82 3.85 -5.61 29.18
C LYS A 82 4.74 -5.38 27.96
N ALA A 83 4.52 -4.32 27.17
CA ALA A 83 5.42 -3.94 26.09
C ALA A 83 6.77 -3.45 26.63
N ARG A 84 6.77 -2.76 27.79
CA ARG A 84 7.99 -2.41 28.52
C ARG A 84 8.66 -3.62 29.16
N GLN A 85 7.89 -4.62 29.60
CA GLN A 85 8.43 -5.86 30.17
C GLN A 85 9.08 -6.78 29.13
N ALA A 86 8.56 -6.81 27.90
CA ALA A 86 9.08 -7.64 26.82
C ALA A 86 10.33 -7.05 26.10
N ASP A 87 11.04 -6.11 26.74
CA ASP A 87 12.21 -5.38 26.21
C ASP A 87 12.01 -4.88 24.76
N VAL A 88 10.76 -4.50 24.43
CA VAL A 88 10.38 -4.09 23.09
C VAL A 88 11.07 -2.75 22.80
N PRO A 89 11.91 -2.64 21.75
CA PRO A 89 12.62 -1.42 21.46
C PRO A 89 11.66 -0.24 21.27
N SER A 90 12.06 0.98 21.67
CA SER A 90 11.19 2.16 21.65
C SER A 90 10.89 2.61 20.21
N ALA A 91 9.86 2.04 19.58
CA ALA A 91 9.42 2.47 18.25
C ALA A 91 8.43 3.65 18.34
N PRO A 92 8.38 4.57 17.36
CA PRO A 92 7.47 5.70 17.33
C PRO A 92 6.03 5.24 17.51
N HIS A 93 5.24 5.94 18.32
CA HIS A 93 3.88 5.54 18.73
C HIS A 93 2.89 5.29 17.57
N TRP A 94 3.20 5.77 16.37
CA TRP A 94 2.37 5.65 15.17
C TRP A 94 2.79 4.53 14.21
N ALA A 95 3.92 3.86 14.44
CA ALA A 95 4.33 2.73 13.62
C ALA A 95 3.43 1.51 13.90
N ALA A 96 2.87 0.91 12.85
CA ALA A 96 2.01 -0.27 12.96
C ALA A 96 2.80 -1.57 13.18
N GLY A 97 4.02 -1.62 12.65
CA GLY A 97 5.03 -2.62 12.95
C GLY A 97 6.43 -2.00 12.95
N PHE A 98 7.42 -2.77 13.37
CA PHE A 98 8.83 -2.46 13.11
C PHE A 98 9.67 -3.74 13.20
N THR A 99 10.80 -3.74 12.50
CA THR A 99 11.83 -4.78 12.60
C THR A 99 13.21 -4.13 12.66
N VAL A 100 14.15 -4.81 13.32
CA VAL A 100 15.57 -4.49 13.18
C VAL A 100 16.09 -5.28 11.96
N PRO A 101 16.58 -4.62 10.89
CA PRO A 101 17.01 -5.31 9.68
C PRO A 101 18.04 -6.40 9.98
N GLY A 102 17.81 -7.60 9.44
CA GLY A 102 18.70 -8.76 9.63
C GLY A 102 18.53 -9.52 10.95
N SER A 103 17.80 -9.00 11.94
CA SER A 103 17.60 -9.68 13.24
C SER A 103 16.69 -10.92 13.14
N GLY A 104 15.74 -10.90 12.19
CA GLY A 104 14.67 -11.89 12.12
C GLY A 104 13.52 -11.65 13.11
N VAL A 105 13.55 -10.55 13.87
CA VAL A 105 12.55 -10.23 14.87
C VAL A 105 11.63 -9.11 14.39
N LEU A 106 10.34 -9.39 14.32
CA LEU A 106 9.31 -8.50 13.81
C LEU A 106 8.32 -8.16 14.93
N TYR A 107 8.00 -6.89 15.08
CA TYR A 107 7.01 -6.43 16.05
C TYR A 107 5.78 -5.92 15.30
N ILE A 108 4.59 -6.39 15.68
CA ILE A 108 3.31 -5.97 15.09
C ILE A 108 2.41 -5.45 16.20
N ARG A 109 1.98 -4.19 16.11
CA ARG A 109 1.09 -3.59 17.11
C ARG A 109 -0.37 -3.92 16.82
N THR A 110 -0.99 -4.68 17.71
CA THR A 110 -2.37 -5.16 17.51
C THR A 110 -3.41 -4.03 17.53
N GLY A 111 -3.12 -2.91 18.21
CA GLY A 111 -3.99 -1.73 18.25
C GLY A 111 -3.81 -0.72 17.11
N ALA A 112 -2.86 -0.95 16.21
CA ALA A 112 -2.57 -0.09 15.07
C ALA A 112 -3.05 -0.69 13.72
N LEU A 113 -3.77 -1.82 13.78
CA LEU A 113 -4.37 -2.44 12.60
C LEU A 113 -5.38 -1.47 11.94
N GLY A 114 -5.28 -1.31 10.62
CA GLY A 114 -6.09 -0.36 9.85
C GLY A 114 -5.49 1.05 9.72
N VAL A 115 -4.30 1.30 10.26
CA VAL A 115 -3.57 2.58 10.09
C VAL A 115 -2.62 2.50 8.90
N TYR A 116 -2.77 3.42 7.94
CA TYR A 116 -1.90 3.56 6.77
C TYR A 116 -0.40 3.46 7.13
N PRO A 117 0.44 2.74 6.35
CA PRO A 117 0.14 2.15 5.03
C PRO A 117 -0.53 0.78 5.04
N ASP A 118 -0.67 0.15 6.21
CA ASP A 118 -1.07 -1.24 6.35
C ASP A 118 -2.49 -1.40 6.87
N ARG A 119 -3.26 -2.27 6.21
CA ARG A 119 -4.70 -2.44 6.50
C ARG A 119 -4.98 -3.61 7.44
N ASP A 120 -4.13 -4.63 7.41
CA ASP A 120 -4.28 -5.85 8.20
C ASP A 120 -2.94 -6.40 8.67
N ALA A 121 -2.96 -7.34 9.62
CA ALA A 121 -1.74 -7.91 10.18
C ALA A 121 -0.91 -8.70 9.15
N THR A 122 -1.54 -9.21 8.10
CA THR A 122 -0.84 -9.94 7.02
C THR A 122 0.00 -8.99 6.19
N SER A 123 -0.52 -7.79 5.87
CA SER A 123 0.22 -6.77 5.13
C SER A 123 1.37 -6.22 5.95
N ILE A 124 1.16 -5.94 7.25
CA ILE A 124 2.23 -5.54 8.18
C ILE A 124 3.30 -6.63 8.23
N PHE A 125 2.90 -7.89 8.45
CA PHE A 125 3.86 -8.99 8.49
C PHE A 125 4.69 -9.10 7.22
N ALA A 126 4.06 -8.97 6.05
CA ALA A 126 4.76 -8.99 4.78
C ALA A 126 5.69 -7.79 4.57
N HIS A 127 5.31 -6.60 5.06
CA HIS A 127 6.14 -5.40 5.06
C HIS A 127 7.39 -5.57 5.94
N GLU A 128 7.20 -5.95 7.19
CA GLU A 128 8.27 -6.16 8.17
C GLU A 128 9.19 -7.33 7.78
N LEU A 129 8.61 -8.41 7.24
CA LEU A 129 9.39 -9.52 6.69
C LEU A 129 10.24 -9.05 5.49
N GLY A 130 9.70 -8.16 4.66
CA GLY A 130 10.45 -7.51 3.58
C GLY A 130 11.71 -6.81 4.11
N HIS A 131 11.60 -6.01 5.18
CA HIS A 131 12.75 -5.35 5.80
C HIS A 131 13.76 -6.33 6.39
N ALA A 132 13.28 -7.35 7.11
CA ALA A 132 14.14 -8.37 7.70
C ALA A 132 14.97 -9.09 6.62
N GLU A 133 14.31 -9.53 5.55
CA GLU A 133 14.94 -10.24 4.44
C GLU A 133 15.81 -9.34 3.56
N LEU A 134 15.42 -8.08 3.31
CA LEU A 134 16.27 -7.10 2.62
C LEU A 134 17.55 -6.83 3.42
N GLY A 135 17.44 -6.70 4.76
CA GLY A 135 18.58 -6.60 5.65
C GLY A 135 19.51 -7.81 5.57
N ARG A 136 18.95 -9.03 5.46
CA ARG A 136 19.73 -10.27 5.28
C ARG A 136 20.49 -10.30 3.96
N VAL A 137 19.86 -9.90 2.85
CA VAL A 137 20.50 -10.00 1.52
C VAL A 137 21.42 -8.84 1.20
N ALA A 138 21.07 -7.61 1.57
CA ALA A 138 21.82 -6.41 1.19
C ALA A 138 22.79 -5.97 2.30
N GLY A 139 22.49 -6.30 3.55
CA GLY A 139 23.12 -5.71 4.74
C GLY A 139 22.41 -4.43 5.19
N PRO A 140 22.57 -4.05 6.47
CA PRO A 140 21.88 -2.90 7.05
C PRO A 140 22.33 -1.58 6.39
N ALA A 141 21.37 -0.69 6.12
CA ALA A 141 21.59 0.68 5.62
C ALA A 141 22.39 0.79 4.29
N ARG A 142 22.41 -0.27 3.48
CA ARG A 142 23.10 -0.29 2.18
C ARG A 142 22.22 0.06 0.98
N LEU A 143 20.91 0.00 1.15
CA LEU A 143 19.93 0.37 0.13
C LEU A 143 19.43 1.80 0.39
N PRO A 144 19.17 2.60 -0.67
CA PRO A 144 18.47 3.87 -0.50
C PRO A 144 17.10 3.63 0.12
N ARG A 145 16.71 4.49 1.07
CA ARG A 145 15.50 4.27 1.85
C ARG A 145 14.23 4.21 1.00
N TRP A 146 14.11 5.03 -0.05
CA TRP A 146 13.00 4.95 -0.99
C TRP A 146 12.88 3.57 -1.67
N PHE A 147 14.00 2.90 -1.95
CA PHE A 147 14.00 1.62 -2.64
C PHE A 147 13.61 0.50 -1.68
N GLU A 148 14.18 0.51 -0.47
CA GLU A 148 13.85 -0.43 0.59
C GLU A 148 12.35 -0.36 0.93
N GLU A 149 11.85 0.83 1.24
CA GLU A 149 10.45 1.04 1.61
C GLU A 149 9.49 0.73 0.48
N GLY A 150 9.79 1.19 -0.73
CA GLY A 150 8.98 0.88 -1.89
C GLY A 150 8.92 -0.63 -2.16
N THR A 151 10.03 -1.35 -1.96
CA THR A 151 10.07 -2.81 -2.11
C THR A 151 9.23 -3.50 -1.04
N CYS A 152 9.37 -3.13 0.23
CA CYS A 152 8.56 -3.68 1.32
C CYS A 152 7.06 -3.43 1.10
N MET A 153 6.69 -2.22 0.63
CA MET A 153 5.31 -1.88 0.29
C MET A 153 4.74 -2.72 -0.87
N VAL A 154 5.54 -2.96 -1.92
CA VAL A 154 5.14 -3.83 -3.04
C VAL A 154 5.00 -5.30 -2.58
N LEU A 155 5.84 -5.76 -1.66
CA LEU A 155 5.76 -7.11 -1.10
C LEU A 155 4.61 -7.28 -0.10
N ALA A 156 4.25 -6.21 0.62
CA ALA A 156 3.20 -6.21 1.62
C ALA A 156 1.82 -6.48 1.01
N ARG A 157 1.58 -5.98 -0.21
CA ARG A 157 0.26 -6.03 -0.83
C ARG A 157 0.12 -7.25 -1.76
N PRO A 158 -0.92 -8.09 -1.59
CA PRO A 158 -1.37 -8.94 -2.68
C PRO A 158 -1.76 -8.05 -3.88
N TRP A 159 -1.54 -8.57 -5.09
CA TRP A 159 -1.94 -7.90 -6.32
C TRP A 159 -3.48 -7.87 -6.42
N ASP A 160 -4.12 -6.96 -5.71
CA ASP A 160 -5.49 -6.56 -6.01
C ASP A 160 -5.43 -5.21 -6.71
N LEU A 161 -5.68 -5.22 -8.02
CA LEU A 161 -5.51 -4.11 -8.96
C LEU A 161 -6.27 -2.83 -8.52
N ARG A 162 -7.25 -2.98 -7.63
CA ARG A 162 -8.10 -1.89 -7.14
C ARG A 162 -7.42 -1.02 -6.08
N ASP A 163 -6.52 -1.59 -5.28
CA ASP A 163 -5.91 -0.90 -4.13
C ASP A 163 -4.67 -0.08 -4.52
N SER A 164 -3.86 -0.56 -5.47
CA SER A 164 -2.73 0.18 -6.05
C SER A 164 -3.15 1.50 -6.69
N TRP A 165 -4.40 1.58 -7.17
CA TRP A 165 -4.94 2.77 -7.84
C TRP A 165 -5.02 3.99 -6.93
N SER A 166 -5.52 3.81 -5.70
CA SER A 166 -5.74 4.92 -4.76
C SER A 166 -4.44 5.59 -4.31
N LEU A 167 -3.40 4.79 -4.09
CA LEU A 167 -2.05 5.25 -3.73
C LEU A 167 -1.33 5.89 -4.90
N THR A 168 -1.40 5.29 -6.09
CA THR A 168 -0.79 5.83 -7.31
C THR A 168 -1.43 7.16 -7.71
N LEU A 169 -2.74 7.33 -7.50
CA LEU A 169 -3.41 8.63 -7.68
C LEU A 169 -2.94 9.68 -6.67
N ALA A 170 -2.67 9.30 -5.41
CA ALA A 170 -2.20 10.23 -4.39
C ALA A 170 -0.83 10.85 -4.73
N VAL A 171 -0.01 10.14 -5.52
CA VAL A 171 1.32 10.60 -5.97
C VAL A 171 1.24 11.62 -7.11
N LEU A 172 0.13 11.72 -7.84
CA LEU A 172 -0.02 12.66 -8.97
C LEU A 172 0.14 14.14 -8.59
N PHE A 173 -0.03 14.46 -7.31
CA PHE A 173 0.08 15.84 -6.78
C PHE A 173 1.47 16.18 -6.25
N TYR A 174 2.43 15.25 -6.30
CA TYR A 174 3.79 15.46 -5.80
C TYR A 174 4.82 15.38 -6.93
N ASP A 175 5.94 16.09 -6.79
CA ASP A 175 7.05 16.02 -7.75
C ASP A 175 7.67 14.61 -7.73
N PRO A 176 7.64 13.84 -8.82
CA PRO A 176 8.26 12.52 -8.90
C PRO A 176 9.77 12.54 -8.62
N ALA A 177 10.46 13.66 -8.89
CA ALA A 177 11.87 13.80 -8.59
C ALA A 177 12.18 13.74 -7.08
N ALA A 178 11.19 14.09 -6.24
CA ALA A 178 11.35 14.08 -4.79
C ALA A 178 11.59 12.66 -4.23
N VAL A 179 11.23 11.59 -4.96
CA VAL A 179 11.47 10.21 -4.49
C VAL A 179 12.95 9.93 -4.21
N LEU A 180 13.85 10.48 -5.04
CA LEU A 180 15.29 10.31 -4.85
C LEU A 180 15.84 11.19 -3.73
N SER A 181 15.11 12.18 -3.24
CA SER A 181 15.53 12.95 -2.06
C SER A 181 15.52 12.10 -0.78
N HIS A 182 14.80 10.98 -0.78
CA HIS A 182 14.66 10.07 0.34
C HIS A 182 15.72 8.95 0.33
N GLN A 183 16.98 9.26 0.02
CA GLN A 183 18.06 8.26 0.08
C GLN A 183 18.44 7.93 1.52
N GLN A 184 18.63 8.96 2.35
CA GLN A 184 19.19 8.86 3.70
C GLN A 184 18.11 8.76 4.79
N GLY A 185 16.86 9.04 4.46
CA GLY A 185 15.77 9.02 5.43
C GLY A 185 14.49 9.69 4.93
N PHE A 186 13.42 9.52 5.71
CA PHE A 186 12.11 10.10 5.44
C PHE A 186 11.86 11.29 6.39
N PRO A 187 10.98 12.23 6.01
CA PRO A 187 10.63 13.38 6.85
C PRO A 187 10.13 12.99 8.25
N ARG A 188 10.33 13.86 9.24
CA ARG A 188 9.77 13.68 10.60
C ARG A 188 8.26 13.94 10.65
N ASP A 189 7.74 14.77 9.75
CA ASP A 189 6.31 15.06 9.63
C ASP A 189 5.53 13.84 9.11
N ALA A 190 4.42 13.53 9.78
CA ALA A 190 3.46 12.50 9.41
C ALA A 190 3.00 12.54 7.96
N SER A 191 2.64 13.73 7.50
CA SER A 191 2.06 13.98 6.18
C SER A 191 3.12 13.81 5.10
N ALA A 192 4.25 14.51 5.24
CA ALA A 192 5.38 14.46 4.31
C ALA A 192 5.97 13.05 4.20
N ALA A 193 6.09 12.32 5.30
CA ALA A 193 6.56 10.94 5.24
C ALA A 193 5.53 9.99 4.62
N ARG A 194 4.22 10.21 4.80
CA ARG A 194 3.19 9.43 4.07
C ARG A 194 3.30 9.65 2.56
N ALA A 195 3.58 10.88 2.13
CA ALA A 195 3.87 11.18 0.73
C ALA A 195 5.14 10.48 0.24
N ALA A 196 6.23 10.52 1.01
CA ALA A 196 7.47 9.79 0.70
C ALA A 196 7.23 8.28 0.54
N TYR A 197 6.40 7.67 1.40
CA TYR A 197 5.97 6.27 1.27
C TYR A 197 5.20 6.02 -0.03
N ALA A 198 4.20 6.85 -0.30
CA ALA A 198 3.39 6.70 -1.50
C ALA A 198 4.24 6.83 -2.77
N GLN A 199 5.14 7.81 -2.83
CA GLN A 199 6.07 8.01 -3.93
C GLN A 199 7.02 6.83 -4.11
N SER A 200 7.60 6.34 -3.01
CA SER A 200 8.50 5.18 -3.01
C SER A 200 7.80 3.93 -3.53
N PHE A 201 6.59 3.66 -3.02
CA PHE A 201 5.76 2.56 -3.47
C PHE A 201 5.43 2.68 -4.97
N ALA A 202 4.87 3.81 -5.40
CA ALA A 202 4.45 4.00 -6.79
C ALA A 202 5.62 3.89 -7.78
N PHE A 203 6.79 4.40 -7.40
CA PHE A 203 7.99 4.29 -8.24
C PHE A 203 8.51 2.84 -8.31
N VAL A 204 8.61 2.15 -7.18
CA VAL A 204 9.09 0.76 -7.14
C VAL A 204 8.08 -0.21 -7.77
N GLU A 205 6.78 0.02 -7.62
CA GLU A 205 5.74 -0.70 -8.32
C GLU A 205 5.89 -0.53 -9.84
N TRP A 206 6.09 0.71 -10.31
CA TRP A 206 6.35 0.98 -11.74
C TRP A 206 7.61 0.27 -12.25
N LEU A 207 8.70 0.23 -11.45
CA LEU A 207 9.91 -0.52 -11.79
C LEU A 207 9.63 -2.02 -11.93
N ALA A 208 8.94 -2.60 -10.95
CA ALA A 208 8.59 -4.03 -10.94
C ALA A 208 7.70 -4.41 -12.13
N GLN A 209 6.72 -3.57 -12.48
CA GLN A 209 5.84 -3.78 -13.65
C GLN A 209 6.61 -3.66 -14.97
N ARG A 210 7.65 -2.81 -15.02
CA ARG A 210 8.43 -2.59 -16.24
C ARG A 210 9.35 -3.74 -16.59
N ARG A 211 10.04 -4.33 -15.60
CA ARG A 211 11.02 -5.39 -15.85
C ARG A 211 11.20 -6.32 -14.65
N GLY A 212 11.00 -7.62 -14.89
CA GLY A 212 11.41 -8.69 -13.98
C GLY A 212 10.65 -8.77 -12.65
N GLY A 213 9.58 -8.00 -12.46
CA GLY A 213 8.72 -8.09 -11.29
C GLY A 213 9.46 -7.79 -9.99
N THR A 214 8.94 -8.34 -8.89
CA THR A 214 9.59 -8.25 -7.57
C THR A 214 10.91 -9.01 -7.50
N ILE A 215 11.14 -9.98 -8.39
CA ILE A 215 12.41 -10.72 -8.49
C ILE A 215 13.56 -9.80 -8.91
N ALA A 216 13.30 -8.82 -9.79
CA ALA A 216 14.28 -7.82 -10.17
C ALA A 216 14.74 -6.98 -8.96
N LEU A 217 13.80 -6.59 -8.10
CA LEU A 217 14.11 -5.84 -6.87
C LEU A 217 15.04 -6.64 -5.95
N GLY A 218 14.75 -7.94 -5.77
CA GLY A 218 15.62 -8.85 -5.03
C GLY A 218 17.01 -9.01 -5.65
N ARG A 219 17.12 -9.03 -7.00
CA ARG A 219 18.42 -9.08 -7.69
C ARG A 219 19.27 -7.84 -7.42
N VAL A 220 18.68 -6.65 -7.39
CA VAL A 220 19.38 -5.42 -6.99
C VAL A 220 19.90 -5.56 -5.57
N ALA A 221 19.04 -5.97 -4.63
CA ALA A 221 19.40 -6.11 -3.22
C ALA A 221 20.55 -7.10 -3.01
N ARG A 222 20.52 -8.28 -3.65
CA ARG A 222 21.61 -9.28 -3.57
C ARG A 222 22.92 -8.79 -4.19
N ARG A 223 22.87 -8.04 -5.30
CA ARG A 223 24.07 -7.42 -5.90
C ARG A 223 24.72 -6.42 -4.95
N VAL A 224 23.90 -5.60 -4.28
CA VAL A 224 24.38 -4.67 -3.24
C VAL A 224 24.98 -5.43 -2.06
N GLY A 225 24.35 -6.53 -1.63
CA GLY A 225 24.90 -7.47 -0.65
C GLY A 225 26.29 -7.98 -1.00
N GLY A 226 26.47 -8.35 -2.27
CA GLY A 226 27.76 -8.75 -2.84
C GLY A 226 28.80 -7.64 -3.01
N GLY A 227 28.51 -6.42 -2.53
CA GLY A 227 29.46 -5.29 -2.52
C GLY A 227 29.36 -4.34 -3.71
N GLN A 228 28.42 -4.54 -4.63
CA GLN A 228 28.23 -3.60 -5.74
C GLN A 228 27.58 -2.30 -5.25
N PRO A 229 28.00 -1.12 -5.74
CA PRO A 229 27.28 0.13 -5.49
C PRO A 229 25.83 0.03 -5.99
N PHE A 230 24.89 0.59 -5.22
CA PHE A 230 23.45 0.53 -5.56
C PHE A 230 23.14 1.00 -6.98
N ALA A 231 23.69 2.14 -7.40
CA ALA A 231 23.46 2.69 -8.74
C ALA A 231 23.91 1.73 -9.86
N THR A 232 25.01 1.01 -9.65
CA THR A 232 25.50 -0.02 -10.56
C THR A 232 24.58 -1.23 -10.57
N ALA A 233 24.23 -1.77 -9.41
CA ALA A 233 23.33 -2.91 -9.27
C ALA A 233 21.95 -2.64 -9.90
N PHE A 234 21.43 -1.42 -9.70
CA PHE A 234 20.20 -0.91 -10.29
C PHE A 234 20.31 -0.82 -11.81
N SER A 235 21.39 -0.24 -12.33
CA SER A 235 21.57 -0.06 -13.78
C SER A 235 21.71 -1.39 -14.51
N LEU A 236 22.38 -2.38 -13.91
CA LEU A 236 22.44 -3.74 -14.46
C LEU A 236 21.05 -4.40 -14.51
N GLU A 237 20.18 -4.10 -13.54
CA GLU A 237 18.86 -4.72 -13.46
C GLU A 237 17.78 -4.01 -14.28
N PHE A 238 17.82 -2.69 -14.37
CA PHE A 238 16.78 -1.90 -15.04
C PHE A 238 17.24 -1.27 -16.35
N ALA A 239 18.51 -1.46 -16.73
CA ALA A 239 19.12 -0.87 -17.92
C ALA A 239 19.04 0.67 -17.95
N MET A 240 19.02 1.30 -16.77
CA MET A 240 18.93 2.75 -16.60
C MET A 240 19.48 3.15 -15.23
N THR A 241 20.00 4.37 -15.12
CA THR A 241 20.33 4.94 -13.80
C THR A 241 19.06 5.27 -13.02
N PRO A 242 19.11 5.36 -11.68
CA PRO A 242 17.96 5.78 -10.87
C PRO A 242 17.34 7.11 -11.32
N GLU A 243 18.16 8.09 -11.70
CA GLU A 243 17.70 9.41 -12.16
C GLU A 243 16.97 9.32 -13.50
N THR A 244 17.49 8.47 -14.40
CA THR A 244 16.87 8.22 -15.70
C THR A 244 15.56 7.47 -15.54
N ALA A 245 15.49 6.52 -14.61
CA ALA A 245 14.27 5.81 -14.25
C ALA A 245 13.18 6.77 -13.74
N VAL A 246 13.53 7.71 -12.85
CA VAL A 246 12.58 8.69 -12.33
C VAL A 246 12.09 9.64 -13.43
N ARG A 247 12.97 10.08 -14.34
CA ARG A 247 12.54 10.87 -15.52
C ARG A 247 11.58 10.08 -16.40
N ALA A 248 11.86 8.81 -16.67
CA ALA A 248 11.00 7.94 -17.46
C ALA A 248 9.64 7.69 -16.76
N TRP A 249 9.65 7.47 -15.45
CA TRP A 249 8.45 7.32 -14.63
C TRP A 249 7.59 8.59 -14.68
N ARG A 250 8.20 9.78 -14.51
CA ARG A 250 7.52 11.07 -14.66
C ARG A 250 6.84 11.23 -16.01
N ILE A 251 7.52 10.87 -17.11
CA ILE A 251 6.93 10.91 -18.46
C ILE A 251 5.75 9.93 -18.57
N SER A 252 5.87 8.74 -17.99
CA SER A 252 4.80 7.73 -18.00
C SER A 252 3.55 8.20 -17.24
N MET A 253 3.74 8.92 -16.12
CA MET A 253 2.65 9.57 -15.39
C MET A 253 2.01 10.70 -16.19
N GLY A 254 2.74 11.36 -17.10
CA GLY A 254 2.21 12.43 -17.93
C GLY A 254 1.03 12.02 -18.84
N ARG A 255 0.94 10.76 -19.28
CA ARG A 255 -0.28 10.26 -19.96
C ARG A 255 -1.48 10.23 -19.01
N TRP A 256 -1.24 9.77 -17.78
CA TRP A 256 -2.26 9.65 -16.75
C TRP A 256 -2.73 11.01 -16.22
N TYR A 257 -1.77 11.91 -15.96
CA TYR A 257 -2.02 13.29 -15.58
C TYR A 257 -2.81 14.04 -16.66
N ARG A 258 -2.53 13.81 -17.95
CA ARG A 258 -3.35 14.37 -19.04
C ARG A 258 -4.77 13.81 -19.05
N THR A 259 -4.95 12.50 -18.89
CA THR A 259 -6.31 11.91 -18.85
C THR A 259 -7.10 12.41 -17.65
N VAL A 260 -6.51 12.40 -16.45
CA VAL A 260 -7.15 12.89 -15.22
C VAL A 260 -7.42 14.39 -15.31
N SER A 261 -6.43 15.21 -15.68
CA SER A 261 -6.62 16.66 -15.87
C SER A 261 -7.61 16.99 -16.99
N MET A 262 -7.71 16.18 -18.05
CA MET A 262 -8.77 16.36 -19.04
C MET A 262 -10.14 16.11 -18.43
N MET A 263 -10.31 15.06 -17.61
CA MET A 263 -11.58 14.73 -16.96
C MET A 263 -11.96 15.72 -15.84
N THR A 264 -10.99 16.25 -15.10
CA THR A 264 -11.20 17.24 -14.04
C THR A 264 -11.02 18.68 -14.52
N SER A 265 -10.76 18.91 -15.82
CA SER A 265 -10.65 20.27 -16.34
C SER A 265 -11.99 20.98 -16.17
N THR A 266 -11.91 22.25 -15.80
CA THR A 266 -13.06 23.15 -15.70
C THR A 266 -13.91 23.06 -16.98
N THR A 267 -13.28 23.00 -18.15
CA THR A 267 -13.94 22.84 -19.44
C THR A 267 -14.75 21.55 -19.54
N THR A 268 -14.21 20.41 -19.12
CA THR A 268 -14.93 19.12 -19.15
C THR A 268 -16.07 19.08 -18.14
N MET A 269 -15.90 19.67 -16.96
CA MET A 269 -16.99 19.81 -15.98
C MET A 269 -18.11 20.71 -16.53
N TRP A 270 -17.77 21.80 -17.21
CA TRP A 270 -18.74 22.66 -17.89
C TRP A 270 -19.46 21.92 -19.03
N VAL A 271 -18.73 21.17 -19.87
CA VAL A 271 -19.34 20.37 -20.95
C VAL A 271 -20.27 19.31 -20.37
N ALA A 272 -19.86 18.59 -19.32
CA ALA A 272 -20.70 17.61 -18.63
C ALA A 272 -21.96 18.25 -18.00
N MET A 273 -21.82 19.42 -17.37
CA MET A 273 -22.93 20.20 -16.84
C MET A 273 -23.91 20.59 -17.94
N VAL A 274 -23.42 21.11 -19.06
CA VAL A 274 -24.26 21.48 -20.22
C VAL A 274 -24.96 20.25 -20.79
N LEU A 275 -24.29 19.10 -20.87
CA LEU A 275 -24.88 17.85 -21.34
C LEU A 275 -25.99 17.36 -20.41
N LEU A 276 -25.78 17.41 -19.09
CA LEU A 276 -26.79 17.06 -18.09
C LEU A 276 -28.00 17.98 -18.18
N LEU A 277 -27.78 19.29 -18.32
CA LEU A 277 -28.85 20.27 -18.51
C LEU A 277 -29.61 20.03 -19.83
N ALA A 278 -28.90 19.70 -20.92
CA ALA A 278 -29.52 19.39 -22.20
C ALA A 278 -30.38 18.13 -22.13
N VAL A 279 -29.86 17.05 -21.52
CA VAL A 279 -30.62 15.81 -21.29
C VAL A 279 -31.83 16.05 -20.40
N GLY A 280 -31.67 16.82 -19.32
CA GLY A 280 -32.75 17.23 -18.43
C GLY A 280 -33.83 18.03 -19.17
N ALA A 281 -33.43 19.01 -20.00
CA ALA A 281 -34.33 19.81 -20.80
C ALA A 281 -35.08 18.98 -21.86
N VAL A 282 -34.41 18.03 -22.52
CA VAL A 282 -35.05 17.08 -23.45
C VAL A 282 -36.05 16.19 -22.71
N GLY A 283 -35.68 15.66 -21.55
CA GLY A 283 -36.57 14.87 -20.70
C GLY A 283 -37.80 15.67 -20.24
N GLN A 284 -37.62 16.92 -19.83
CA GLN A 284 -38.69 17.82 -19.42
C GLN A 284 -39.60 18.19 -20.60
N ARG A 285 -39.05 18.46 -21.78
CA ARG A 285 -39.82 18.70 -23.01
C ARG A 285 -40.66 17.49 -23.39
N ARG A 286 -40.09 16.27 -23.30
CA ARG A 286 -40.83 15.02 -23.54
C ARG A 286 -41.95 14.82 -22.53
N ARG A 287 -41.73 15.11 -21.25
CA ARG A 287 -42.78 15.05 -20.21
C ARG A 287 -43.89 16.07 -20.45
N ARG A 288 -43.55 17.32 -20.77
CA ARG A 288 -44.53 18.38 -21.08
C ARG A 288 -45.38 18.04 -22.30
N ARG A 289 -44.77 17.50 -23.37
CA ARG A 289 -45.51 17.02 -24.55
C ARG A 289 -46.52 15.94 -24.20
N ARG A 290 -46.13 14.95 -23.39
CA ARG A 290 -47.06 13.89 -22.92
C ARG A 290 -48.22 14.41 -22.08
N ILE A 291 -48.03 15.48 -21.32
CA ILE A 291 -49.10 16.11 -20.53
C ILE A 291 -50.07 16.86 -21.46
N LEU A 292 -49.54 17.63 -22.42
CA LEU A 292 -50.35 18.33 -23.41
C LEU A 292 -51.12 17.35 -24.33
N GLU A 293 -50.49 16.24 -24.72
CA GLU A 293 -51.15 15.16 -25.48
C GLU A 293 -52.27 14.50 -24.68
N ARG A 294 -52.13 14.36 -23.35
CA ARG A 294 -53.21 13.87 -22.48
C ARG A 294 -54.36 14.87 -22.39
N TRP A 295 -54.09 16.14 -22.15
CA TRP A 295 -55.12 17.17 -22.11
C TRP A 295 -55.86 17.30 -23.44
N ALA A 296 -55.16 17.20 -24.57
CA ALA A 296 -55.80 17.22 -25.89
C ALA A 296 -56.72 16.01 -26.14
N LEU A 297 -56.44 14.85 -25.53
CA LEU A 297 -57.32 13.67 -25.59
C LEU A 297 -58.52 13.82 -24.66
N GLU A 298 -58.33 14.42 -23.48
CA GLU A 298 -59.41 14.72 -22.51
C GLU A 298 -60.37 15.77 -23.08
N ASP A 299 -59.86 16.90 -23.57
CA ASP A 299 -60.66 17.96 -24.21
C ASP A 299 -61.41 17.45 -25.45
N GLY A 300 -60.79 16.54 -26.22
CA GLY A 300 -61.41 15.91 -27.38
C GLY A 300 -62.46 14.85 -27.03
N ALA A 301 -62.34 14.20 -25.87
CA ALA A 301 -63.33 13.26 -25.35
C ALA A 301 -64.55 13.99 -24.76
N ASP A 302 -64.32 15.07 -24.02
CA ASP A 302 -65.38 15.91 -23.47
C ASP A 302 -66.19 16.60 -24.57
N ALA A 303 -65.52 17.10 -25.63
CA ALA A 303 -66.20 17.64 -26.82
C ALA A 303 -66.95 16.57 -27.64
N ALA A 304 -66.59 15.29 -27.49
CA ALA A 304 -67.28 14.18 -28.15
C ALA A 304 -68.52 13.72 -27.36
N ASP A 305 -68.53 13.88 -26.03
CA ASP A 305 -69.62 13.58 -25.10
C ASP A 305 -70.68 14.71 -25.09
N ASP A 306 -70.28 15.96 -25.29
CA ASP A 306 -71.19 17.12 -25.41
C ASP A 306 -71.88 17.24 -26.79
N ARG A 307 -71.83 16.17 -27.60
CA ARG A 307 -72.58 16.12 -28.86
C ARG A 307 -74.05 15.81 -28.55
N PRO A 308 -75.00 16.66 -28.95
CA PRO A 308 -76.40 16.48 -28.59
C PRO A 308 -76.92 15.16 -29.14
N ILE A 309 -77.47 14.32 -28.24
CA ILE A 309 -78.24 13.13 -28.62
C ILE A 309 -79.39 13.61 -29.48
N LYS A 310 -79.38 13.24 -30.77
CA LYS A 310 -80.47 13.53 -31.67
C LYS A 310 -81.74 12.86 -31.13
N PRO A 311 -82.81 13.62 -30.84
CA PRO A 311 -84.08 13.00 -30.49
C PRO A 311 -84.64 12.27 -31.71
N HIS A 312 -85.24 11.11 -31.44
CA HIS A 312 -85.89 10.21 -32.41
C HIS A 312 -87.04 10.88 -33.17
#